data_AF-A0A4Y2NJ18-F1
#
_entry.id   AF-A0A4Y2NJ18-F1
#
_cell.length_a   1.000
_cell.length_b   1.000
_cell.length_c   1.000
_cell.angle_alpha   90.00
_cell.angle_beta   90.00
_cell.angle_gamma   90.00
#
_symmetry.space_group_name_H-M   'P 1'
#
loop_
_entity.id
_entity.type
_entity.pdbx_description
1 polymer ?
#
loop_
_entity_poly.entity_id
_entity_poly.type
_entity_poly.pdbx_seq_one_letter_code
_entity_poly.pdbx_strand_id
1 'polypeptide(L)'
;MKLYSALDDIHQYDPIPVDSLLCGNLHNGVFHGLSTLRNDSDINVYCDGEKVILSSLLTMNDVSIKYEWERKLFFTFAGSVWAKFRAIQFHFEVTLNTTRGFKMDVLNIQQTKLEGSKFGFSGMGPLNPLIKMVGNMVLRVWKRKITDKVEELLQSSLESELKKLEATW
;
A
#
# COMPACT_ATOMS: atom_id res chain seq x y z
N MET A 1 -6.71 22.02 2.87
CA MET A 1 -5.59 21.11 3.20
C MET A 1 -5.62 19.97 2.18
N LYS A 2 -4.82 20.05 1.10
CA LYS A 2 -4.98 19.24 -0.14
C LYS A 2 -4.51 17.78 -0.03
N LEU A 3 -3.60 17.50 0.92
CA LEU A 3 -3.18 16.13 1.24
C LEU A 3 -4.34 15.27 1.76
N TYR A 4 -5.26 15.85 2.53
CA TYR A 4 -6.42 15.10 3.05
C TYR A 4 -7.39 14.73 1.94
N SER A 5 -7.64 15.63 0.98
CA SER A 5 -8.42 15.31 -0.22
C SER A 5 -7.77 14.21 -1.04
N ALA A 6 -6.43 14.25 -1.20
CA ALA A 6 -5.71 13.18 -1.91
C ALA A 6 -5.79 11.83 -1.17
N LEU A 7 -5.82 11.84 0.17
CA LEU A 7 -6.02 10.62 0.97
C LEU A 7 -7.45 10.09 0.87
N ASP A 8 -8.46 10.97 0.94
CA ASP A 8 -9.88 10.60 0.77
C ASP A 8 -10.14 9.99 -0.62
N ASP A 9 -9.52 10.56 -1.66
CA ASP A 9 -9.59 10.02 -3.02
C ASP A 9 -8.98 8.61 -3.12
N ILE A 10 -8.04 8.24 -2.24
CA ILE A 10 -7.43 6.91 -2.24
C ILE A 10 -8.36 5.88 -1.58
N HIS A 11 -9.14 6.31 -0.59
CA HIS A 11 -10.03 5.42 0.17
C HIS A 11 -11.06 4.73 -0.73
N GLN A 12 -11.48 5.37 -1.82
CA GLN A 12 -12.46 4.81 -2.76
C GLN A 12 -11.96 3.57 -3.51
N TYR A 13 -10.64 3.36 -3.55
CA TYR A 13 -10.04 2.19 -4.21
C TYR A 13 -10.01 0.95 -3.29
N ASP A 14 -10.47 1.05 -2.04
CA ASP A 14 -10.53 -0.08 -1.12
C ASP A 14 -11.83 -0.90 -1.31
N PRO A 15 -11.78 -2.22 -1.58
CA PRO A 15 -10.60 -3.07 -1.70
C PRO A 15 -9.93 -3.06 -3.07
N ILE A 16 -8.61 -3.32 -3.09
CA ILE A 16 -7.83 -3.45 -4.32
C ILE A 16 -7.62 -4.92 -4.71
N PRO A 17 -7.91 -5.32 -5.96
CA PRO A 17 -7.49 -6.61 -6.49
C PRO A 17 -5.97 -6.67 -6.62
N VAL A 18 -5.37 -7.76 -6.19
CA VAL A 18 -3.92 -8.01 -6.29
C VAL A 18 -3.68 -9.22 -7.19
N ASP A 19 -2.74 -9.08 -8.12
CA ASP A 19 -2.46 -10.14 -9.10
C ASP A 19 -2.15 -11.49 -8.44
N SER A 20 -2.41 -12.54 -9.21
CA SER A 20 -2.06 -13.91 -8.89
C SER A 20 -0.57 -14.06 -8.54
N LEU A 21 -0.27 -14.90 -7.56
CA LEU A 21 1.09 -15.24 -7.14
C LEU A 21 1.38 -16.72 -7.36
N LEU A 22 2.65 -17.11 -7.22
CA LEU A 22 3.09 -18.51 -7.33
C LEU A 22 2.66 -19.17 -8.64
N CYS A 23 2.85 -18.50 -9.78
CA CYS A 23 2.47 -18.99 -11.10
C CYS A 23 0.97 -19.35 -11.20
N GLY A 24 0.11 -18.62 -10.48
CA GLY A 24 -1.34 -18.82 -10.48
C GLY A 24 -1.87 -19.72 -9.36
N ASN A 25 -0.99 -20.31 -8.55
CA ASN A 25 -1.43 -21.12 -7.40
C ASN A 25 -2.10 -20.29 -6.30
N LEU A 26 -1.78 -18.99 -6.20
CA LEU A 26 -2.54 -18.04 -5.41
C LEU A 26 -3.26 -17.10 -6.38
N HIS A 27 -4.57 -17.04 -6.31
CA HIS A 27 -5.40 -16.24 -7.19
C HIS A 27 -6.46 -15.46 -6.40
N ASN A 28 -7.19 -14.58 -7.08
CA ASN A 28 -8.23 -13.75 -6.49
C ASN A 28 -7.72 -12.99 -5.25
N GLY A 29 -6.52 -12.40 -5.38
CA GLY A 29 -5.93 -11.59 -4.33
C GLY A 29 -6.78 -10.36 -4.06
N VAL A 30 -7.14 -10.12 -2.80
CA VAL A 30 -7.87 -8.92 -2.39
C VAL A 30 -7.14 -8.27 -1.22
N PHE A 31 -6.82 -7.00 -1.38
CA PHE A 31 -6.22 -6.14 -0.38
C PHE A 31 -7.26 -5.21 0.24
N HIS A 32 -7.25 -5.10 1.55
CA HIS A 32 -8.07 -4.19 2.33
C HIS A 32 -7.22 -3.32 3.24
N GLY A 33 -7.65 -2.07 3.44
CA GLY A 33 -7.10 -1.18 4.47
C GLY A 33 -6.77 0.20 3.94
N LEU A 34 -6.80 0.44 2.62
CA LEU A 34 -6.54 1.78 2.07
C LEU A 34 -7.51 2.83 2.60
N SER A 35 -8.75 2.44 2.88
CA SER A 35 -9.76 3.31 3.51
C SER A 35 -9.36 3.85 4.88
N THR A 36 -8.32 3.28 5.50
CA THR A 36 -7.79 3.72 6.80
C THR A 36 -6.51 4.52 6.68
N LEU A 37 -6.00 4.72 5.45
CA LEU A 37 -4.76 5.45 5.21
C LEU A 37 -4.95 6.92 5.59
N ARG A 38 -4.19 7.38 6.56
CA ARG A 38 -4.29 8.73 7.09
C ARG A 38 -2.92 9.28 7.47
N ASN A 39 -2.83 10.61 7.52
CA ASN A 39 -1.67 11.27 8.09
C ASN A 39 -1.78 11.29 9.62
N ASP A 40 -0.86 10.61 10.31
CA ASP A 40 -0.84 10.51 11.78
C ASP A 40 0.27 11.37 12.42
N SER A 41 0.97 12.20 11.63
CA SER A 41 1.98 13.14 12.13
C SER A 41 1.77 14.56 11.61
N ASP A 42 2.49 15.49 12.23
CA ASP A 42 2.68 16.82 11.66
C ASP A 42 3.35 16.70 10.28
N ILE A 43 2.97 17.60 9.38
CA ILE A 43 3.60 17.74 8.07
C ILE A 43 4.80 18.68 8.27
N ASN A 44 6.00 18.12 8.17
CA ASN A 44 7.22 18.90 8.19
C ASN A 44 7.43 19.55 6.82
N VAL A 45 7.66 20.86 6.82
CA VAL A 45 7.94 21.62 5.61
C VAL A 45 9.34 22.21 5.73
N TYR A 46 10.19 21.96 4.74
CA TYR A 46 11.51 22.56 4.67
C TYR A 46 11.81 23.04 3.26
N CYS A 47 12.58 24.13 3.17
CA CYS A 47 13.00 24.70 1.90
C CYS A 47 14.49 24.38 1.70
N ASP A 48 14.82 23.80 0.56
CA ASP A 48 16.20 23.56 0.12
C ASP A 48 16.40 24.21 -1.24
N GLY A 49 17.03 25.40 -1.24
CA GLY A 49 17.13 26.26 -2.42
C GLY A 49 15.75 26.64 -2.97
N GLU A 50 15.45 26.21 -4.19
CA GLU A 50 14.18 26.46 -4.90
C GLU A 50 13.17 25.31 -4.77
N LYS A 51 13.41 24.40 -3.83
CA LYS A 51 12.56 23.24 -3.59
C LYS A 51 11.85 23.38 -2.25
N VAL A 52 10.55 23.15 -2.24
CA VAL A 52 9.76 22.97 -1.02
C VAL A 52 9.55 21.48 -0.83
N ILE A 53 9.99 20.96 0.31
CA ILE A 53 9.92 19.54 0.62
C ILE A 53 8.96 19.35 1.79
N LEU A 54 8.00 18.45 1.58
CA LEU A 54 6.96 18.07 2.53
C LEU A 54 7.25 16.65 3.00
N SER A 55 7.38 16.43 4.30
CA SER A 55 7.59 15.10 4.89
C SER A 55 6.54 14.81 5.96
N SER A 56 6.00 13.60 5.96
CA SER A 56 5.03 13.15 6.95
C SER A 56 5.07 11.63 7.16
N LEU A 57 4.39 11.14 8.19
CA LEU A 57 4.14 9.73 8.44
C LEU A 57 2.68 9.39 8.16
N LEU A 58 2.47 8.54 7.16
CA LEU A 58 1.17 7.97 6.85
C LEU A 58 1.01 6.64 7.57
N THR A 59 -0.17 6.40 8.15
CA THR A 59 -0.50 5.15 8.82
C THR A 59 -1.73 4.53 8.19
N MET A 60 -1.69 3.22 8.00
CA MET A 60 -2.81 2.39 7.55
C MET A 60 -3.07 1.31 8.61
N ASN A 61 -4.31 1.16 9.04
CA ASN A 61 -4.72 0.29 10.14
C ASN A 61 -5.58 -0.89 9.64
N ASP A 62 -5.64 -1.96 10.44
CA ASP A 62 -6.49 -3.14 10.21
C ASP A 62 -6.39 -3.72 8.80
N VAL A 63 -5.17 -3.70 8.27
CA VAL A 63 -4.86 -4.07 6.90
C VAL A 63 -4.97 -5.57 6.73
N SER A 64 -5.57 -6.02 5.64
CA SER A 64 -5.63 -7.45 5.34
C SER A 64 -5.41 -7.74 3.87
N ILE A 65 -4.84 -8.91 3.60
CA ILE A 65 -4.73 -9.45 2.26
C ILE A 65 -5.18 -10.90 2.29
N LYS A 66 -6.00 -11.28 1.32
CA LYS A 66 -6.51 -12.65 1.18
C LYS A 66 -6.27 -13.14 -0.23
N TYR A 67 -5.87 -14.40 -0.34
CA TYR A 67 -5.77 -15.15 -1.60
C TYR A 67 -6.51 -16.46 -1.47
N GLU A 68 -6.99 -16.94 -2.61
CA GLU A 68 -7.48 -18.30 -2.78
C GLU A 68 -6.37 -19.15 -3.40
N TRP A 69 -6.40 -20.45 -3.12
CA TRP A 69 -5.48 -21.39 -3.73
C TRP A 69 -6.22 -22.67 -4.10
N GLU A 70 -5.82 -23.25 -5.23
CA GLU A 70 -6.31 -24.54 -5.71
C GLU A 70 -5.12 -25.37 -6.20
N ARG A 71 -5.11 -26.66 -5.86
CA ARG A 71 -4.15 -27.62 -6.40
C ARG A 71 -4.85 -28.92 -6.74
N LYS A 72 -4.73 -29.33 -8.01
CA LYS A 72 -5.18 -30.64 -8.47
C LYS A 72 -4.04 -31.65 -8.34
N LEU A 73 -4.27 -32.67 -7.51
CA LEU A 73 -3.46 -33.89 -7.43
C LEU A 73 -4.39 -35.06 -7.80
N PHE A 74 -4.50 -36.11 -6.97
CA PHE A 74 -5.54 -37.14 -7.09
C PHE A 74 -6.93 -36.63 -6.69
N PHE A 75 -6.99 -35.62 -5.82
CA PHE A 75 -8.18 -34.86 -5.46
C PHE A 75 -7.91 -33.36 -5.62
N THR A 76 -8.95 -32.55 -5.80
CA THR A 76 -8.83 -31.09 -5.78
C THR A 76 -8.76 -30.61 -4.34
N PHE A 77 -7.62 -30.03 -3.96
CA PHE A 77 -7.47 -29.33 -2.70
C PHE A 77 -7.64 -27.83 -2.96
N ALA A 78 -8.49 -27.19 -2.16
CA ALA A 78 -8.71 -25.76 -2.23
C ALA A 78 -8.72 -25.16 -0.82
N GLY A 79 -8.36 -23.90 -0.74
CA GLY A 79 -8.40 -23.17 0.51
C GLY A 79 -8.05 -21.71 0.34
N SER A 80 -7.68 -21.08 1.45
CA SER A 80 -7.34 -19.66 1.46
C SER A 80 -6.09 -19.39 2.28
N VAL A 81 -5.42 -18.31 1.89
CA VAL A 81 -4.30 -17.72 2.61
C VAL A 81 -4.69 -16.31 2.96
N TRP A 82 -4.49 -15.90 4.20
CA TRP A 82 -4.70 -14.52 4.59
C TRP A 82 -3.58 -14.02 5.50
N ALA A 83 -3.30 -12.73 5.39
CA ALA A 83 -2.49 -11.99 6.33
C ALA A 83 -3.26 -10.78 6.83
N LYS A 84 -3.08 -10.44 8.11
CA LYS A 84 -3.61 -9.24 8.74
C LYS A 84 -2.49 -8.51 9.44
N PHE A 85 -2.50 -7.19 9.38
CA PHE A 85 -1.54 -6.32 10.04
C PHE A 85 -2.33 -5.29 10.83
N ARG A 86 -1.94 -5.04 12.08
CA ARG A 86 -2.62 -4.05 12.92
C ARG A 86 -2.40 -2.65 12.39
N ALA A 87 -1.15 -2.33 12.06
CA ALA A 87 -0.76 -1.02 11.57
C ALA A 87 0.45 -1.12 10.64
N ILE A 88 0.46 -0.30 9.61
CA ILE A 88 1.56 -0.12 8.67
C ILE A 88 1.85 1.37 8.59
N GLN A 89 3.11 1.73 8.70
CA GLN A 89 3.54 3.12 8.60
C GLN A 89 4.43 3.32 7.38
N PHE A 90 4.21 4.43 6.71
CA PHE A 90 4.99 4.89 5.58
C PHE A 90 5.56 6.27 5.89
N HIS A 91 6.86 6.44 5.68
CA HIS A 91 7.43 7.76 5.51
C HIS A 91 7.08 8.24 4.10
N PHE A 92 6.49 9.42 4.04
CA PHE A 92 6.04 10.08 2.84
C PHE A 92 6.84 11.36 2.68
N GLU A 93 7.44 11.55 1.52
CA GLU A 93 8.16 12.76 1.18
C GLU A 93 7.80 13.23 -0.23
N VAL A 94 7.45 14.51 -0.36
CA VAL A 94 7.16 15.16 -1.63
C VAL A 94 8.06 16.36 -1.80
N THR A 95 8.77 16.40 -2.92
CA THR A 95 9.55 17.56 -3.35
C THR A 95 8.78 18.31 -4.42
N LEU A 96 8.50 19.59 -4.15
CA LEU A 96 7.90 20.53 -5.09
C LEU A 96 8.98 21.49 -5.58
N ASN A 97 9.16 21.61 -6.89
CA ASN A 97 9.97 22.68 -7.47
C ASN A 97 9.11 23.93 -7.56
N THR A 98 9.60 25.11 -7.13
CA THR A 98 8.82 26.36 -7.20
C THR A 98 9.24 27.30 -8.34
N THR A 99 10.35 27.03 -9.06
CA THR A 99 10.82 27.89 -10.14
C THR A 99 10.09 27.73 -11.48
N ARG A 100 9.35 26.65 -11.67
CA ARG A 100 8.55 26.40 -12.90
C ARG A 100 7.04 26.31 -12.64
N GLY A 101 6.55 26.90 -11.55
CA GLY A 101 5.20 26.65 -11.00
C GLY A 101 5.23 25.52 -9.96
N PHE A 102 4.10 25.20 -9.33
CA PHE A 102 4.01 24.16 -8.29
C PHE A 102 4.01 22.75 -8.90
N LYS A 103 5.16 22.31 -9.41
CA LYS A 103 5.30 20.96 -9.99
C LYS A 103 5.92 20.00 -8.98
N MET A 104 5.30 18.83 -8.82
CA MET A 104 5.90 17.71 -8.09
C MET A 104 7.09 17.14 -8.89
N ASP A 105 8.25 17.14 -8.25
CA ASP A 105 9.53 16.67 -8.82
C ASP A 105 9.80 15.23 -8.39
N VAL A 106 9.61 14.94 -7.10
CA VAL A 106 9.86 13.62 -6.51
C VAL A 106 8.77 13.32 -5.48
N LEU A 107 8.20 12.12 -5.56
CA LEU A 107 7.47 11.48 -4.47
C LEU A 107 8.28 10.27 -4.02
N ASN A 108 8.47 10.13 -2.72
CA ASN A 108 9.15 8.98 -2.13
C ASN A 108 8.29 8.44 -1.00
N ILE A 109 7.93 7.16 -1.11
CA ILE A 109 7.17 6.45 -0.08
C ILE A 109 7.96 5.25 0.38
N GLN A 110 8.22 5.20 1.68
CA GLN A 110 8.99 4.12 2.28
C GLN A 110 8.22 3.53 3.45
N GLN A 111 7.93 2.24 3.38
CA GLN A 111 7.39 1.53 4.52
C GLN A 111 8.41 1.51 5.66
N THR A 112 8.12 2.22 6.75
CA THR A 112 8.99 2.33 7.93
C THR A 112 8.65 1.32 9.02
N LYS A 113 7.37 0.92 9.11
CA LYS A 113 6.90 0.03 10.18
C LYS A 113 5.83 -0.94 9.72
N LEU A 114 5.85 -2.14 10.29
CA LEU A 114 4.83 -3.17 10.15
C LEU A 114 4.54 -3.77 11.54
N GLU A 115 3.30 -3.65 12.01
CA GLU A 115 2.91 -4.11 13.34
C GLU A 115 1.80 -5.16 13.32
N GLY A 116 1.86 -6.08 14.29
CA GLY A 116 0.74 -6.97 14.60
C GLY A 116 0.42 -7.99 13.50
N SER A 117 1.45 -8.52 12.84
CA SER A 117 1.30 -9.49 11.75
C SER A 117 0.67 -10.79 12.23
N LYS A 118 -0.48 -11.15 11.64
CA LYS A 118 -1.16 -12.43 11.81
C LYS A 118 -1.33 -13.09 10.46
N PHE A 119 -1.16 -14.40 10.39
CA PHE A 119 -1.32 -15.17 9.17
C PHE A 119 -2.21 -16.36 9.44
N GLY A 120 -3.00 -16.74 8.44
CA GLY A 120 -3.79 -17.95 8.50
C GLY A 120 -3.90 -18.62 7.15
N PHE A 121 -4.11 -19.92 7.23
CA PHE A 121 -4.12 -20.84 6.11
C PHE A 121 -5.26 -21.82 6.33
N SER A 122 -6.05 -22.09 5.30
CA SER A 122 -7.07 -23.13 5.30
C SER A 122 -6.85 -24.09 4.13
N GLY A 123 -7.40 -25.31 4.26
CA GLY A 123 -7.32 -26.36 3.24
C GLY A 123 -5.97 -27.10 3.19
N MET A 124 -4.96 -26.64 3.94
CA MET A 124 -3.68 -27.32 4.12
C MET A 124 -3.65 -27.90 5.54
N GLY A 125 -3.32 -29.19 5.67
CA GLY A 125 -3.09 -29.79 7.00
C GLY A 125 -2.04 -29.00 7.81
N PRO A 126 -2.13 -28.98 9.15
CA PRO A 126 -1.40 -28.06 10.04
C PRO A 126 0.13 -28.19 10.03
N LEU A 127 0.69 -29.23 9.39
CA LEU A 127 2.12 -29.57 9.39
C LEU A 127 2.82 -29.32 8.04
N ASN A 128 2.20 -28.59 7.12
CA ASN A 128 2.76 -28.42 5.78
C ASN A 128 3.91 -27.38 5.75
N PRO A 129 5.13 -27.72 5.29
CA PRO A 129 6.23 -26.77 5.08
C PRO A 129 5.87 -25.57 4.21
N LEU A 130 4.84 -25.70 3.36
CA LEU A 130 4.29 -24.62 2.56
C LEU A 130 3.82 -23.43 3.40
N ILE A 131 3.39 -23.62 4.65
CA ILE A 131 2.91 -22.53 5.52
C ILE A 131 4.01 -21.47 5.74
N LYS A 132 5.25 -21.89 6.04
CA LYS A 132 6.39 -20.97 6.23
C LYS A 132 6.78 -20.27 4.92
N MET A 133 6.79 -21.01 3.82
CA MET A 133 7.13 -20.48 2.50
C MET A 133 6.13 -19.42 2.06
N VAL A 134 4.83 -19.70 2.23
CA VAL A 134 3.77 -18.77 1.84
C VAL A 134 3.74 -17.56 2.77
N GLY A 135 3.95 -17.71 4.08
CA GLY A 135 4.02 -16.56 5.01
C GLY A 135 5.12 -15.55 4.63
N ASN A 136 6.34 -16.05 4.38
CA ASN A 136 7.46 -15.19 3.96
C ASN A 136 7.23 -14.56 2.57
N MET A 137 6.58 -15.29 1.66
CA MET A 137 6.29 -14.79 0.33
C MET A 137 5.19 -13.74 0.34
N VAL A 138 4.10 -13.95 1.09
CA VAL A 138 3.04 -12.95 1.28
C VAL A 138 3.64 -11.68 1.86
N LEU A 139 4.50 -11.78 2.88
CA LEU A 139 5.23 -10.62 3.42
C LEU A 139 6.08 -9.89 2.38
N ARG A 140 6.82 -10.62 1.54
CA ARG A 140 7.69 -10.04 0.50
C ARG A 140 6.90 -9.37 -0.61
N VAL A 141 5.84 -10.04 -1.09
CA VAL A 141 4.94 -9.49 -2.10
C VAL A 141 4.25 -8.25 -1.55
N TRP A 142 3.80 -8.33 -0.30
CA TRP A 142 3.11 -7.25 0.38
C TRP A 142 4.00 -6.01 0.49
N LYS A 143 5.24 -6.13 1.01
CA LYS A 143 6.16 -4.98 1.14
C LYS A 143 6.41 -4.26 -0.18
N ARG A 144 6.54 -4.99 -1.28
CA ARG A 144 6.84 -4.38 -2.59
C ARG A 144 5.55 -3.88 -3.26
N LYS A 145 4.62 -4.78 -3.58
CA LYS A 145 3.44 -4.45 -4.38
C LYS A 145 2.52 -3.43 -3.70
N ILE A 146 2.34 -3.51 -2.38
CA ILE A 146 1.44 -2.58 -1.69
C ILE A 146 2.09 -1.21 -1.54
N THR A 147 3.39 -1.15 -1.24
CA THR A 147 4.10 0.14 -1.20
C THR A 147 4.08 0.80 -2.57
N ASP A 148 4.41 0.06 -3.64
CA ASP A 148 4.36 0.56 -5.02
C ASP A 148 2.94 1.04 -5.39
N LYS A 149 1.90 0.33 -4.96
CA LYS A 149 0.51 0.71 -5.26
C LYS A 149 0.06 1.94 -4.48
N VAL A 150 0.43 2.04 -3.20
CA VAL A 150 0.16 3.22 -2.37
C VAL A 150 0.87 4.45 -2.94
N GLU A 151 2.11 4.29 -3.40
CA GLU A 151 2.89 5.32 -4.07
C GLU A 151 2.23 5.78 -5.37
N GLU A 152 1.85 4.85 -6.26
CA GLU A 152 1.16 5.16 -7.51
C GLU A 152 -0.12 5.97 -7.27
N LEU A 153 -0.95 5.54 -6.31
CA LEU A 153 -2.21 6.21 -5.99
C LEU A 153 -2.00 7.59 -5.36
N LEU A 154 -1.05 7.72 -4.43
CA LEU A 154 -0.69 9.01 -3.85
C LEU A 154 -0.12 9.96 -4.89
N GLN A 155 0.73 9.46 -5.79
CA GLN A 155 1.27 10.26 -6.88
C GLN A 155 0.15 10.82 -7.75
N SER A 156 -0.75 9.95 -8.22
CA SER A 156 -1.86 10.33 -9.09
C SER A 156 -2.80 11.35 -8.43
N SER A 157 -3.18 11.11 -7.17
CA SER A 157 -4.06 12.01 -6.43
C SER A 157 -3.40 13.37 -6.16
N LEU A 158 -2.12 13.40 -5.79
CA LEU A 158 -1.40 14.65 -5.53
C LEU A 158 -1.16 15.46 -6.80
N GLU A 159 -0.77 14.82 -7.91
CA GLU A 159 -0.63 15.49 -9.20
C GLU A 159 -1.95 16.10 -9.66
N SER A 160 -3.07 15.40 -9.47
CA SER A 160 -4.41 15.91 -9.77
C SER A 160 -4.73 17.17 -8.94
N GLU A 161 -4.45 17.14 -7.64
CA GLU A 161 -4.68 18.30 -6.77
C GLU A 161 -3.75 19.49 -7.06
N LEU A 162 -2.49 19.25 -7.44
CA LEU A 162 -1.55 20.29 -7.84
C LEU A 162 -1.98 20.98 -9.14
N LYS A 163 -2.43 20.21 -10.15
CA LYS A 163 -2.95 20.78 -11.41
C LYS A 163 -4.17 21.67 -11.18
N LYS A 164 -5.05 21.32 -10.23
CA LYS A 164 -6.20 22.17 -9.86
C LYS A 164 -5.75 23.50 -9.28
N LEU A 165 -4.64 23.53 -8.53
CA LEU A 165 -4.08 24.77 -7.99
C LEU A 165 -3.51 25.65 -9.11
N GLU A 166 -2.74 25.09 -10.05
CA GLU A 166 -2.22 25.85 -11.19
C GLU A 166 -3.32 26.50 -12.04
N ALA A 167 -4.50 25.88 -12.15
CA ALA A 167 -5.64 26.44 -12.88
C ALA A 167 -6.39 27.57 -12.15
N THR A 168 -6.06 27.83 -10.87
CA THR A 168 -6.73 28.84 -10.02
C THR A 168 -5.92 30.14 -9.91
N TRP A 169 -4.69 30.17 -10.44
CA TRP A 169 -3.80 31.34 -10.48
C TRP A 169 -3.58 31.80 -11.91
#